data_AF-A0A527ZC90-F1
#
_entry.id   AF-A0A527ZC90-F1
#
_cell.length_a   1.000
_cell.length_b   1.000
_cell.length_c   1.000
_cell.angle_alpha   90.00
_cell.angle_beta   90.00
_cell.angle_gamma   90.00
#
_symmetry.space_group_name_H-M   'P 1'
#
loop_
_entity.id
_entity.type
_entity.pdbx_description
1 polymer ?
#
loop_
_entity_poly.entity_id
_entity_poly.type
_entity_poly.pdbx_seq_one_letter_code
_entity_poly.pdbx_strand_id
1 'polypeptide(L)' 'HMVDAVLYFEGEGGHHYRILRTVKNRFGPTDEIGVFEMSDMGLREVANPSELFLGERHAKAPGAAVFAGMEGTRPVLVE' A
#
# COMPACT_ATOMS: atom_id res chain seq x y z
N HIS A 1 11.27 14.47 -14.80
CA HIS A 1 12.63 14.27 -14.23
C HIS A 1 13.19 15.52 -13.53
N MET A 2 12.64 16.74 -13.73
CA MET A 2 13.14 17.99 -13.14
C MET A 2 12.70 18.29 -11.69
N VAL A 3 11.97 17.39 -11.02
CA VAL A 3 11.46 17.61 -9.66
C VAL A 3 12.29 16.89 -8.62
N ASP A 4 12.29 17.38 -7.38
CA ASP A 4 13.04 16.77 -6.27
C ASP A 4 12.35 15.53 -5.68
N ALA A 5 11.01 15.46 -5.72
CA ALA A 5 10.25 14.30 -5.28
C ALA A 5 9.10 13.96 -6.26
N VAL A 6 8.80 12.67 -6.38
CA VAL A 6 7.67 12.11 -7.12
C VAL A 6 7.02 11.05 -6.23
N LEU A 7 5.73 11.25 -5.93
CA LEU A 7 4.92 10.29 -5.19
C LEU A 7 3.68 9.96 -6.01
N TYR A 8 3.25 8.70 -5.93
CA TYR A 8 1.96 8.24 -6.43
C TYR A 8 1.04 7.98 -5.26
N PHE A 9 -0.19 8.47 -5.37
CA PHE A 9 -1.23 8.18 -4.40
C PHE A 9 -2.30 7.34 -5.08
N GLU A 10 -2.31 6.06 -4.75
CA GLU A 10 -3.04 5.02 -5.46
C GLU A 10 -4.06 4.40 -4.51
N GLY A 11 -5.21 3.97 -5.04
CA GLY A 11 -6.16 3.16 -4.30
C GLY A 11 -6.85 2.22 -5.29
N GLU A 12 -6.94 0.96 -4.93
CA GLU A 12 -7.56 -0.06 -5.76
C GLU A 12 -9.07 -0.09 -5.58
N GLY A 13 -9.81 -0.35 -6.66
CA GLY A 13 -11.27 -0.46 -6.65
C GLY A 13 -11.73 -1.73 -5.95
N GLY A 14 -11.72 -1.73 -4.62
CA GLY A 14 -12.12 -2.85 -3.78
C GLY A 14 -11.70 -2.68 -2.31
N HIS A 15 -10.65 -1.90 -2.08
CA HIS A 15 -10.12 -1.64 -0.74
C HIS A 15 -10.29 -0.16 -0.37
N HIS A 16 -10.72 0.12 0.86
CA HIS A 16 -10.84 1.48 1.40
C HIS A 16 -9.48 2.17 1.67
N TYR A 17 -8.39 1.48 1.35
CA TYR A 17 -7.03 1.94 1.55
C TYR A 17 -6.49 2.71 0.36
N ARG A 18 -5.63 3.67 0.68
CA ARG A 18 -4.84 4.45 -0.26
C ARG A 18 -3.37 4.26 0.10
N ILE A 19 -2.57 3.94 -0.90
CA ILE A 19 -1.13 3.75 -0.77
C ILE A 19 -0.44 4.97 -1.38
N LEU A 20 0.38 5.64 -0.57
CA LEU A 20 1.31 6.65 -1.01
C LEU A 20 2.67 5.99 -1.24
N ARG A 21 3.13 5.97 -2.49
CA ARG A 21 4.41 5.37 -2.86
C ARG A 21 5.37 6.41 -3.41
N THR A 22 6.57 6.41 -2.88
CA THR A 22 7.65 7.26 -3.38
C THR A 22 8.29 6.62 -4.61
N VAL A 23 8.44 7.37 -5.70
CA VAL A 23 9.15 6.89 -6.92
C VAL A 23 10.42 7.68 -7.17
N LYS A 24 10.46 8.94 -6.70
CA LYS A 24 11.69 9.73 -6.66
C LYS A 24 11.68 10.51 -5.35
N ASN A 25 12.79 10.50 -4.64
CA ASN A 25 13.00 11.36 -3.49
C ASN A 25 14.47 11.74 -3.43
N ARG A 26 14.77 13.02 -3.63
CA ARG A 26 16.14 13.55 -3.57
C ARG A 26 16.65 13.65 -2.13
N PHE A 27 15.76 13.63 -1.15
CA PHE A 27 16.05 13.88 0.26
C PHE A 27 15.86 12.65 1.14
N GLY A 28 15.62 11.48 0.56
CA GLY A 28 15.33 10.28 1.32
C GLY A 28 15.11 9.04 0.45
N PRO A 29 14.79 7.90 1.09
CA PRO A 29 14.51 6.64 0.41
C PRO A 29 13.28 6.69 -0.50
N THR A 30 13.24 5.80 -1.48
CA THR A 30 12.11 5.62 -2.42
C THR A 30 11.33 4.33 -2.16
N ASP A 31 11.84 3.45 -1.32
CA ASP A 31 11.21 2.19 -0.91
C ASP A 31 10.20 2.35 0.23
N GLU A 32 10.05 3.57 0.76
CA GLU A 32 9.03 3.90 1.74
C GLU A 32 7.62 3.94 1.12
N ILE A 33 6.67 3.36 1.86
CA ILE A 33 5.24 3.40 1.56
C ILE A 33 4.48 3.97 2.75
N GLY A 34 3.54 4.87 2.49
CA GLY A 34 2.54 5.32 3.45
C GLY A 34 1.21 4.65 3.15
N VAL A 35 0.56 4.07 4.15
CA VAL A 35 -0.77 3.47 4.00
C VAL A 35 -1.78 4.34 4.74
N PHE A 36 -2.86 4.68 4.04
CA PHE A 36 -3.91 5.56 4.55
C PHE A 36 -5.27 4.94 4.32
N GLU A 37 -6.22 5.27 5.18
CA GLU A 37 -7.62 4.93 5.05
C GLU A 37 -8.44 6.21 4.94
N MET A 38 -9.42 6.25 4.03
CA MET A 38 -10.34 7.38 3.94
C MET A 38 -11.49 7.18 4.95
N SER A 39 -11.53 8.03 5.97
CA SER A 39 -12.61 8.10 6.95
C SER A 39 -13.53 9.30 6.68
N ASP A 40 -14.64 9.40 7.41
CA ASP A 40 -15.54 10.56 7.35
C ASP A 40 -14.83 11.89 7.73
N MET A 41 -13.74 11.80 8.48
CA MET A 41 -12.90 12.94 8.89
C MET A 41 -11.72 13.19 7.94
N GLY A 42 -11.59 12.40 6.86
CA GLY A 42 -10.51 12.50 5.88
C GLY A 42 -9.50 11.34 5.96
N LEU A 43 -8.29 11.57 5.44
CA LEU A 43 -7.22 10.57 5.38
C LEU A 43 -6.63 10.31 6.76
N ARG A 44 -6.70 9.05 7.19
CA ARG A 44 -6.12 8.56 8.44
C ARG A 44 -4.95 7.63 8.14
N GLU A 45 -3.82 7.86 8.78
CA GLU A 45 -2.66 6.97 8.67
C GLU A 45 -2.95 5.60 9.29
N VAL A 46 -2.50 4.54 8.61
CA VAL A 46 -2.56 3.16 9.07
C VAL A 46 -1.16 2.77 9.56
N ALA A 47 -0.97 2.80 10.87
CA ALA A 47 0.34 2.53 11.50
C ALA A 47 0.80 1.06 11.36
N ASN A 48 -0.14 0.11 11.27
CA ASN A 48 0.17 -1.31 11.11
C ASN A 48 -0.64 -1.91 9.95
N PRO A 49 -0.15 -1.80 8.70
CA PRO A 49 -0.84 -2.39 7.55
C PRO A 49 -0.86 -3.93 7.64
N SER A 50 0.09 -4.56 8.35
CA SER A 50 0.13 -6.02 8.48
C SER A 50 -1.06 -6.59 9.26
N GLU A 51 -1.59 -5.87 10.25
CA GLU A 51 -2.82 -6.27 10.96
C GLU A 51 -4.04 -6.33 10.03
N LEU A 52 -4.05 -5.53 8.97
CA LEU A 52 -5.14 -5.50 8.00
C LEU A 52 -5.11 -6.68 7.05
N PHE A 53 -3.92 -7.08 6.57
CA PHE A 53 -3.75 -8.31 5.81
C PHE A 53 -3.94 -9.58 6.66
N LEU A 54 -3.74 -9.49 7.97
CA LEU A 54 -3.97 -10.59 8.91
C LEU A 54 -5.42 -10.65 9.43
N GLY A 55 -6.14 -9.53 9.42
CA GLY A 55 -7.49 -9.39 9.97
C GLY A 55 -8.57 -10.11 9.15
N GLU A 56 -8.38 -10.25 7.84
CA GLU A 56 -9.24 -11.09 6.99
C GLU A 56 -9.03 -12.60 7.20
N ARG A 57 -8.11 -13.01 8.09
CA ARG A 57 -8.05 -14.40 8.58
C ARG A 57 -9.14 -14.65 9.62
N HIS A 58 -10.39 -14.67 9.17
CA HIS A 58 -11.38 -15.50 9.86
C HIS A 58 -10.97 -16.97 9.68
N ALA A 59 -10.29 -17.48 10.71
CA ALA A 59 -10.05 -18.89 11.00
C ALA A 59 -9.27 -19.69 9.94
N LYS A 60 -7.99 -19.98 10.24
CA LYS A 60 -7.26 -21.19 9.79
C LYS A 60 -7.64 -21.69 8.37
N ALA A 61 -7.37 -20.91 7.33
CA ALA A 61 -7.45 -21.38 5.95
C ALA A 61 -6.08 -21.91 5.51
N PRO A 62 -5.80 -23.23 5.55
CA PRO A 62 -4.63 -23.77 4.87
C PRO A 62 -4.79 -23.53 3.36
N GLY A 63 -3.90 -22.74 2.76
CA GLY A 63 -3.91 -22.43 1.32
C GLY A 63 -3.78 -20.95 0.95
N ALA A 64 -3.85 -20.03 1.93
CA ALA A 64 -3.65 -18.60 1.66
C ALA A 64 -2.17 -18.27 1.44
N ALA A 65 -1.82 -17.75 0.27
CA ALA A 65 -0.48 -17.29 -0.08
C ALA A 65 -0.56 -15.86 -0.62
N VAL A 66 0.02 -14.90 0.10
CA VAL A 66 0.12 -13.51 -0.36
C VAL A 66 1.20 -13.46 -1.43
N PHE A 67 0.82 -13.16 -2.68
CA PHE A 67 1.76 -13.01 -3.78
C PHE A 67 2.00 -11.52 -4.06
N ALA A 68 3.27 -11.10 -4.02
CA ALA A 68 3.68 -9.83 -4.57
C ALA A 68 3.82 -9.97 -6.09
N GLY A 69 2.70 -9.88 -6.82
CA GLY A 69 2.67 -9.88 -8.27
C GLY A 69 3.27 -8.62 -8.84
N MET A 70 4.26 -8.75 -9.71
CA MET A 70 4.87 -7.60 -10.39
C MET A 70 4.08 -7.25 -11.65
N GLU A 71 3.30 -6.17 -11.63
CA GLU A 71 2.72 -5.57 -12.84
C GLU A 71 3.74 -4.60 -13.45
N GLY A 72 4.61 -5.13 -14.32
CA GLY A 72 5.75 -4.39 -14.86
C GLY A 72 6.83 -4.18 -13.79
N THR A 73 7.10 -2.92 -13.39
CA THR A 73 7.97 -2.60 -12.25
C THR A 73 7.19 -2.43 -10.94
N ARG A 74 5.87 -2.62 -10.96
CA ARG A 74 4.99 -2.31 -9.83
C ARG A 74 4.69 -3.59 -9.03
N PRO A 75 5.09 -3.68 -7.76
CA PRO A 75 4.61 -4.74 -6.89
C PRO A 75 3.15 -4.48 -6.52
N VAL A 76 2.26 -5.33 -6.98
CA VAL A 76 0.85 -5.46 -6.60
C VAL A 76 0.75 -6.64 -5.64
N LEU A 77 0.22 -6.42 -4.45
CA LEU A 77 -0.02 -7.51 -3.49
C LEU A 77 -1.41 -8.09 -3.78
N VAL A 78 -1.44 -9.32 -4.27
CA VAL A 78 -2.67 -10.05 -4.62
C VAL A 78 -2.70 -11.35 -3.81
N GLU A 79 -3.87 -11.69 -3.28
CA GLU A 79 -4.17 -13.02 -2.71
C GLU A 79 -4.69 -13.97 -3.80
#